data_AF-A0A317SXG0-F1
#
_entry.id   AF-A0A317SXG0-F1
#
_cell.length_a   1.000
_cell.length_b   1.000
_cell.length_c   1.000
_cell.angle_alpha   90.00
_cell.angle_beta   90.00
_cell.angle_gamma   90.00
#
_symmetry.space_group_name_H-M   'P 1'
#
loop_
_entity.id
_entity.type
_entity.pdbx_description
1 polymer ?
#
loop_
_entity_poly.entity_id
_entity_poly.type
_entity_poly.pdbx_seq_one_letter_code
_entity_poly.pdbx_strand_id
1 'polypeptide(L)'
;MDTNSMWVLPSGDLAEQVLYEGHRTTPYECLPHSFIIDLADPTVQKLYKPKDWVAICERVPKLPKKDESLGEVMRKFENLESPEQLRRILIESSYVPKVELYNHDMHYDASWVHLVFNFLLPLYDDPYPVLLEDHPEAWFDINIWSVVVDRCLQGLRGINMLRKETTSLAGSLRRNRDRTYPTQRQKMGPRYDGLAMDRSNRIEYAVMETSKAFHLEGATKWLHDYLKVAKCLHDILFLLHCEVNHEASLLEELQVAGLVSAGLDCQVLRMSYGGGYVCILSREKRRTIPATLSKSGQLLKLLFSIWRFKTIVDSCGRDDTEQDSHARLMSSPSLSYPKILRAFDTETEGE
;
A
#
# COMPACT_ATOMS: atom_id res chain seq x y z
N MET A 1 -19.14 -19.08 -7.12
CA MET A 1 -19.28 -17.71 -7.66
C MET A 1 -20.50 -17.71 -8.55
N ASP A 2 -21.31 -16.66 -8.50
CA ASP A 2 -22.39 -16.47 -9.46
C ASP A 2 -21.79 -16.04 -10.81
N THR A 3 -22.01 -16.83 -11.85
CA THR A 3 -21.49 -16.58 -13.20
C THR A 3 -22.01 -15.26 -13.77
N ASN A 4 -23.22 -14.83 -13.39
CA ASN A 4 -23.78 -13.55 -13.86
C ASN A 4 -23.07 -12.34 -13.26
N SER A 5 -22.35 -12.55 -12.16
CA SER A 5 -21.57 -11.53 -11.48
C SER A 5 -20.09 -11.54 -11.88
N MET A 6 -19.66 -12.46 -12.77
CA MET A 6 -18.26 -12.55 -13.22
C MET A 6 -17.92 -11.48 -14.25
N TRP A 7 -16.63 -11.15 -14.37
CA TRP A 7 -16.17 -10.13 -15.31
C TRP A 7 -16.03 -10.68 -16.72
N VAL A 8 -16.92 -10.24 -17.61
CA VAL A 8 -16.83 -10.52 -19.05
C VAL A 8 -15.79 -9.61 -19.71
N LEU A 9 -14.76 -10.22 -20.31
CA LEU A 9 -13.70 -9.53 -21.02
C LEU A 9 -14.09 -9.23 -22.48
N PRO A 10 -13.37 -8.34 -23.20
CA PRO A 10 -13.63 -8.03 -24.61
C PRO A 10 -13.61 -9.23 -25.58
N SER A 11 -13.02 -10.35 -25.17
CA SER A 11 -13.07 -11.62 -25.89
C SER A 11 -14.36 -12.41 -25.71
N GLY A 12 -15.18 -12.07 -24.72
CA GLY A 12 -16.30 -12.88 -24.24
C GLY A 12 -15.88 -13.89 -23.16
N ASP A 13 -14.59 -14.02 -22.86
CA ASP A 13 -14.11 -14.88 -21.78
C ASP A 13 -14.43 -14.27 -20.41
N LEU A 14 -14.58 -15.12 -19.39
CA LEU A 14 -14.76 -14.69 -18.00
C LEU A 14 -13.40 -14.62 -17.31
N ALA A 15 -13.02 -13.46 -16.77
CA ALA A 15 -11.70 -13.24 -16.19
C ALA A 15 -11.39 -14.23 -15.05
N GLU A 16 -12.36 -14.49 -14.18
CA GLU A 16 -12.26 -15.44 -13.08
C GLU A 16 -11.99 -16.88 -13.56
N GLN A 17 -12.64 -17.30 -14.66
CA GLN A 17 -12.46 -18.64 -15.21
C GLN A 17 -11.08 -18.80 -15.83
N VAL A 18 -10.63 -17.82 -16.60
CA VAL A 18 -9.27 -17.81 -17.18
C VAL A 18 -8.22 -17.92 -16.07
N LEU A 19 -8.37 -17.14 -15.00
CA LEU A 19 -7.44 -17.15 -13.88
C LEU A 19 -7.47 -18.48 -13.11
N TYR A 20 -8.67 -19.00 -12.84
CA TYR A 20 -8.87 -20.28 -12.14
C TYR A 20 -8.28 -21.44 -12.93
N GLU A 21 -8.63 -21.58 -14.21
CA GLU A 21 -8.15 -22.68 -15.06
C GLU A 21 -6.63 -22.66 -15.23
N GLY A 22 -6.04 -21.46 -15.36
CA GLY A 22 -4.60 -21.29 -15.48
C GLY A 22 -3.81 -21.68 -14.22
N HIS A 23 -4.43 -21.61 -13.03
CA HIS A 23 -3.73 -21.80 -11.76
C HIS A 23 -4.29 -22.91 -10.85
N ARG A 24 -5.36 -23.61 -11.23
CA ARG A 24 -6.00 -24.64 -10.39
C ARG A 24 -5.13 -25.84 -10.02
N THR A 25 -4.04 -26.05 -10.75
CA THR A 25 -3.07 -27.12 -10.49
C THR A 25 -1.78 -26.60 -9.86
N THR A 26 -1.71 -25.32 -9.51
CA THR A 26 -0.52 -24.72 -8.87
C THR A 26 -0.34 -25.35 -7.48
N PRO A 27 0.81 -25.97 -7.17
CA PRO A 27 0.99 -26.73 -5.93
C PRO A 27 1.35 -25.86 -4.72
N TYR A 28 1.41 -24.53 -4.90
CA TYR A 28 1.77 -23.58 -3.86
C TYR A 28 0.79 -22.40 -3.89
N GLU A 29 0.64 -21.72 -2.75
CA GLU A 29 -0.25 -20.57 -2.65
C GLU A 29 0.28 -19.38 -3.46
N CYS A 30 -0.59 -18.79 -4.29
CA CYS A 30 -0.26 -17.62 -5.11
C CYS A 30 -1.46 -16.66 -5.23
N LEU A 31 -1.22 -15.46 -5.77
CA LEU A 31 -2.22 -14.40 -5.93
C LEU A 31 -3.48 -14.84 -6.72
N PRO A 32 -3.34 -15.59 -7.84
CA PRO A 32 -4.49 -16.15 -8.57
C PRO A 32 -5.48 -16.95 -7.72
N HIS A 33 -5.06 -17.62 -6.65
CA HIS A 33 -5.96 -18.38 -5.76
C HIS A 33 -6.95 -17.48 -4.99
N SER A 34 -6.64 -16.19 -4.89
CA SER A 34 -7.50 -15.16 -4.30
C SER A 34 -8.09 -14.22 -5.38
N PHE A 35 -8.13 -14.63 -6.65
CA PHE A 35 -8.61 -13.83 -7.77
C PHE A 35 -7.91 -12.46 -7.93
N ILE A 36 -6.62 -12.42 -7.59
CA ILE A 36 -5.80 -11.22 -7.76
C ILE A 36 -4.96 -11.38 -9.04
N ILE A 37 -5.11 -10.44 -9.97
CA ILE A 37 -4.25 -10.32 -11.16
C ILE A 37 -3.10 -9.36 -10.86
N ASP A 38 -1.88 -9.88 -10.79
CA ASP A 38 -0.67 -9.04 -10.74
C ASP A 38 -0.26 -8.63 -12.16
N LEU A 39 -0.34 -7.34 -12.47
CA LEU A 39 -0.02 -6.81 -13.79
C LEU A 39 1.46 -6.98 -14.19
N ALA A 40 2.33 -7.28 -13.24
CA ALA A 40 3.75 -7.48 -13.50
C ALA A 40 4.14 -8.96 -13.47
N ASP A 41 3.18 -9.88 -13.34
CA ASP A 41 3.41 -11.32 -13.45
C ASP A 41 3.27 -11.79 -14.93
N PRO A 42 4.38 -12.14 -15.59
CA PRO A 42 4.35 -12.58 -16.98
C PRO A 42 3.65 -13.94 -17.17
N THR A 43 3.52 -14.75 -16.11
CA THR A 43 2.80 -16.03 -16.19
C THR A 43 1.30 -15.80 -16.22
N VAL A 44 0.79 -14.87 -15.39
CA VAL A 44 -0.61 -14.45 -15.40
C VAL A 44 -0.95 -13.72 -16.70
N GLN A 45 -0.09 -12.82 -17.18
CA GLN A 45 -0.30 -12.11 -18.44
C GLN A 45 -0.54 -13.07 -19.63
N LYS A 46 0.22 -14.17 -19.69
CA LYS A 46 0.14 -15.15 -20.78
C LYS A 46 -1.17 -15.93 -20.83
N LEU A 47 -1.96 -15.92 -19.75
CA LEU A 47 -3.28 -16.56 -19.73
C LEU A 47 -4.31 -15.80 -20.56
N TYR A 48 -4.15 -14.48 -20.69
CA TYR A 48 -5.13 -13.61 -21.31
C TYR A 48 -4.80 -13.31 -22.77
N LYS A 49 -5.83 -13.17 -23.60
CA LYS A 49 -5.68 -12.67 -24.97
C LYS A 49 -5.15 -11.23 -24.93
N PRO A 50 -4.33 -10.79 -25.90
CA PRO A 50 -3.75 -9.45 -25.88
C PRO A 50 -4.75 -8.31 -25.68
N LYS A 51 -5.94 -8.40 -26.33
CA LYS A 51 -7.01 -7.40 -26.18
C LYS A 51 -7.62 -7.36 -24.78
N ASP A 52 -7.72 -8.50 -24.11
CA ASP A 52 -8.26 -8.60 -22.77
C ASP A 52 -7.24 -8.07 -21.76
N TRP A 53 -5.95 -8.37 -21.99
CA TRP A 53 -4.88 -7.83 -21.15
C TRP A 53 -4.81 -6.30 -21.20
N VAL A 54 -5.03 -5.69 -22.38
CA VAL A 54 -5.14 -4.23 -22.51
C VAL A 54 -6.30 -3.70 -21.68
N ALA A 55 -7.48 -4.28 -21.79
CA ALA A 55 -8.65 -3.89 -21.00
C ALA A 55 -8.43 -4.07 -19.48
N ILE A 56 -7.74 -5.14 -19.08
CA ILE A 56 -7.34 -5.36 -17.68
C ILE A 56 -6.41 -4.24 -17.20
N CYS A 57 -5.40 -3.87 -17.99
CA CYS A 57 -4.49 -2.78 -17.63
C CYS A 57 -5.21 -1.42 -17.54
N GLU A 58 -6.15 -1.15 -18.45
CA GLU A 58 -6.92 0.10 -18.48
C GLU A 58 -7.87 0.27 -17.29
N ARG A 59 -8.21 -0.84 -16.62
CA ARG A 59 -9.08 -0.84 -15.45
C ARG A 59 -8.42 -0.27 -14.20
N VAL A 60 -7.09 -0.19 -14.16
CA VAL A 60 -6.40 0.36 -12.99
C VAL A 60 -6.64 1.87 -12.91
N PRO A 61 -7.20 2.38 -11.79
CA PRO A 61 -7.46 3.79 -11.67
C PRO A 61 -6.19 4.64 -11.86
N LYS A 62 -6.40 5.80 -12.49
CA LYS A 62 -5.34 6.77 -12.72
C LYS A 62 -4.92 7.37 -11.40
N LEU A 63 -3.60 7.41 -11.17
CA LEU A 63 -3.08 8.07 -9.98
C LEU A 63 -3.32 9.58 -10.08
N PRO A 64 -3.49 10.26 -8.92
CA PRO A 64 -3.68 11.70 -8.88
C PRO A 64 -2.61 12.45 -9.67
N LYS A 65 -3.00 13.60 -10.23
CA LYS A 65 -2.08 14.47 -10.97
C LYS A 65 -0.93 14.90 -10.05
N LYS A 66 0.25 15.09 -10.64
CA LYS A 66 1.44 15.56 -9.92
C LYS A 66 1.12 16.90 -9.26
N ASP A 67 1.47 17.02 -8.00
CA ASP A 67 1.49 18.31 -7.31
C ASP A 67 2.73 19.10 -7.79
N GLU A 68 2.49 20.17 -8.54
CA GLU A 68 3.55 21.04 -9.07
C GLU A 68 4.30 21.76 -7.94
N SER A 69 3.60 22.12 -6.86
CA SER A 69 4.20 22.80 -5.70
C SER A 69 5.16 21.88 -4.94
N LEU A 70 4.77 20.62 -4.73
CA LEU A 70 5.66 19.60 -4.18
C LEU A 70 6.87 19.35 -5.08
N GLY A 71 6.66 19.35 -6.40
CA GLY A 71 7.72 19.21 -7.40
C GLY A 71 8.73 20.37 -7.37
N GLU A 72 8.30 21.60 -7.11
CA GLU A 72 9.17 22.75 -6.90
C GLU A 72 10.06 22.59 -5.67
N VAL A 73 9.50 22.08 -4.57
CA VAL A 73 10.26 21.86 -3.34
C VAL A 73 11.26 20.72 -3.51
N MET A 74 10.84 19.59 -4.10
CA MET A 74 11.72 18.45 -4.36
C MET A 74 12.92 18.81 -5.25
N ARG A 75 12.73 19.66 -6.28
CA ARG A 75 13.82 20.10 -7.17
C ARG A 75 14.98 20.78 -6.45
N LYS A 76 14.74 21.40 -5.29
CA LYS A 76 15.81 22.01 -4.48
C LYS A 76 16.84 20.97 -4.01
N PHE A 77 16.49 19.69 -3.98
CA PHE A 77 17.33 18.60 -3.48
C PHE A 77 17.80 17.62 -4.58
N GLU A 78 17.62 17.94 -5.87
CA GLU A 78 17.87 16.99 -6.97
C GLU A 78 19.35 16.69 -7.24
N ASN A 79 20.23 17.67 -6.98
CA ASN A 79 21.66 17.61 -7.29
C ASN A 79 22.51 17.90 -6.05
N LEU A 80 22.37 17.04 -5.03
CA LEU A 80 23.18 17.14 -3.81
C LEU A 80 24.51 16.41 -4.01
N GLU A 81 25.61 17.03 -3.61
CA GLU A 81 26.96 16.46 -3.70
C GLU A 81 27.56 16.18 -2.32
N SER A 82 27.19 16.96 -1.30
CA SER A 82 27.75 16.84 0.05
C SER A 82 26.76 17.15 1.18
N PRO A 83 27.01 16.67 2.41
CA PRO A 83 26.22 17.01 3.59
C PRO A 83 26.18 18.52 3.87
N GLU A 84 27.26 19.26 3.60
CA GLU A 84 27.31 20.72 3.78
C GLU A 84 26.35 21.44 2.83
N GLN A 85 26.28 20.99 1.57
CA GLN A 85 25.33 21.54 0.60
C GLN A 85 23.89 21.26 1.05
N LEU A 86 23.61 20.03 1.49
CA LEU A 86 22.30 19.68 2.03
C LEU A 86 21.93 20.54 3.23
N ARG A 87 22.84 20.69 4.20
CA ARG A 87 22.66 21.54 5.38
C ARG A 87 22.37 23.00 5.00
N ARG A 88 23.10 23.55 4.03
CA ARG A 88 22.86 24.90 3.52
C ARG A 88 21.47 25.04 2.92
N ILE A 89 21.06 24.10 2.05
CA ILE A 89 19.72 24.09 1.45
C ILE A 89 18.64 24.03 2.53
N LEU A 90 18.80 23.19 3.56
CA LEU A 90 17.84 23.06 4.66
C LEU A 90 17.70 24.35 5.49
N ILE A 91 18.79 25.10 5.68
CA ILE A 91 18.79 26.38 6.40
C ILE A 91 18.16 27.50 5.56
N GLU A 92 18.52 27.58 4.28
CA GLU A 92 18.15 28.69 3.40
C GLU A 92 16.77 28.52 2.73
N SER A 93 16.34 27.27 2.53
CA SER A 93 15.08 26.98 1.84
C SER A 93 13.92 26.97 2.82
N SER A 94 12.95 27.85 2.57
CA SER A 94 11.63 27.73 3.17
C SER A 94 10.72 26.85 2.31
N TYR A 95 9.91 26.03 2.98
CA TYR A 95 8.76 25.34 2.39
C TYR A 95 7.44 26.10 2.60
N VAL A 96 7.48 27.25 3.28
CA VAL A 96 6.37 28.21 3.40
C VAL A 96 6.77 29.50 2.68
N PRO A 97 5.94 30.06 1.78
CA PRO A 97 6.22 31.37 1.19
C PRO A 97 6.44 32.45 2.28
N LYS A 98 7.38 33.38 2.06
CA LYS A 98 7.82 34.34 3.11
C LYS A 98 6.70 35.23 3.69
N VAL A 99 5.60 35.36 2.97
CA VAL A 99 4.46 36.22 3.34
C VAL A 99 3.28 35.44 3.93
N GLU A 100 3.40 34.12 4.05
CA GLU A 100 2.31 33.24 4.46
C GLU A 100 2.59 32.57 5.81
N LEU A 101 1.51 32.26 6.54
CA LEU A 101 1.56 31.42 7.73
C LEU A 101 1.51 29.94 7.30
N TYR A 102 2.09 29.07 8.13
CA TYR A 102 1.98 27.64 7.90
C TYR A 102 0.52 27.18 7.90
N ASN A 103 0.12 26.50 6.82
CA ASN A 103 -1.16 25.84 6.68
C ASN A 103 -0.87 24.35 6.45
N HIS A 104 -1.46 23.49 7.27
CA HIS A 104 -1.25 22.05 7.17
C HIS A 104 -1.64 21.50 5.80
N ASP A 105 -2.83 21.83 5.31
CA ASP A 105 -3.39 21.22 4.10
C ASP A 105 -2.65 21.69 2.83
N MET A 106 -1.98 22.84 2.87
CA MET A 106 -1.20 23.37 1.75
C MET A 106 0.31 23.06 1.86
N HIS A 107 0.88 23.09 3.06
CA HIS A 107 2.33 23.11 3.25
C HIS A 107 2.90 21.82 3.84
N TYR A 108 2.05 20.87 4.26
CA TYR A 108 2.54 19.67 4.95
C TYR A 108 3.46 18.82 4.08
N ASP A 109 3.09 18.53 2.83
CA ASP A 109 3.90 17.66 1.97
C ASP A 109 5.30 18.25 1.71
N ALA A 110 5.37 19.56 1.48
CA ALA A 110 6.63 20.28 1.37
C ALA A 110 7.45 20.22 2.67
N SER A 111 6.80 20.40 3.82
CA SER A 111 7.45 20.28 5.14
C SER A 111 7.95 18.87 5.42
N TRP A 112 7.23 17.84 4.96
CA TRP A 112 7.61 16.44 5.09
C TRP A 112 8.87 16.12 4.26
N VAL A 113 8.97 16.60 3.02
CA VAL A 113 10.20 16.44 2.22
C VAL A 113 11.40 17.05 2.96
N HIS A 114 11.26 18.27 3.48
CA HIS A 114 12.28 18.91 4.29
C HIS A 114 12.64 18.09 5.54
N LEU A 115 11.63 17.57 6.24
CA LEU A 115 11.79 16.74 7.42
C LEU A 115 12.63 15.50 7.12
N VAL A 116 12.31 14.76 6.05
CA VAL A 116 13.04 13.57 5.64
C VAL A 116 14.51 13.89 5.40
N PHE A 117 14.80 14.93 4.61
CA PHE A 117 16.17 15.34 4.33
C PHE A 117 16.93 15.77 5.60
N ASN A 118 16.26 16.46 6.52
CA ASN A 118 16.86 16.86 7.79
C ASN A 118 17.18 15.64 8.69
N PHE A 119 16.33 14.62 8.69
CA PHE A 119 16.56 13.38 9.43
C PHE A 119 17.65 12.49 8.81
N LEU A 120 17.74 12.47 7.47
CA LEU A 120 18.77 11.69 6.78
C LEU A 120 20.15 12.38 6.77
N LEU A 121 20.20 13.70 6.92
CA LEU A 121 21.46 14.47 6.95
C LEU A 121 22.52 13.86 7.89
N PRO A 122 22.26 13.59 9.19
CA PRO A 122 23.27 12.98 10.05
C PRO A 122 23.73 11.59 9.59
N LEU A 123 22.90 10.83 8.88
CA LEU A 123 23.30 9.53 8.33
C LEU A 123 24.22 9.67 7.10
N TYR A 124 24.10 10.78 6.36
CA TYR A 124 24.99 11.13 5.25
C TYR A 124 26.28 11.82 5.71
N ASP A 125 26.25 12.48 6.86
CA ASP A 125 27.37 13.19 7.47
C ASP A 125 28.19 12.31 8.43
N ASP A 126 27.77 11.06 8.63
CA ASP A 126 28.48 10.14 9.51
C ASP A 126 29.86 9.79 8.90
N PRO A 127 30.96 9.92 9.66
CA PRO A 127 32.30 9.56 9.18
C PRO A 127 32.42 8.07 8.83
N TYR A 128 31.52 7.22 9.36
CA TYR A 128 31.33 5.84 8.97
C TYR A 128 30.07 5.74 8.11
N PRO A 129 30.11 5.07 6.94
CA PRO A 129 28.98 5.06 6.02
C PRO A 129 27.85 4.14 6.53
N VAL A 130 27.11 4.61 7.55
CA VAL A 130 26.11 3.83 8.29
C VAL A 130 25.02 3.25 7.37
N LEU A 131 24.69 3.92 6.28
CA LEU A 131 23.73 3.43 5.27
C LEU A 131 24.24 2.22 4.46
N LEU A 132 25.53 1.90 4.51
CA LEU A 132 26.14 0.74 3.88
C LEU A 132 26.35 -0.43 4.85
N GLU A 133 26.11 -0.23 6.13
CA GLU A 133 26.32 -1.24 7.17
C GLU A 133 25.12 -2.17 7.31
N ASP A 134 25.40 -3.37 7.84
CA ASP A 134 24.37 -4.33 8.20
C ASP A 134 23.68 -3.91 9.50
N HIS A 135 22.41 -3.51 9.39
CA HIS A 135 21.60 -3.16 10.55
C HIS A 135 20.51 -4.19 10.85
N PRO A 136 20.08 -4.32 12.12
CA PRO A 136 18.83 -5.01 12.44
C PRO A 136 17.63 -4.33 11.77
N GLU A 137 16.57 -5.10 11.50
CA GLU A 137 15.34 -4.60 10.89
C GLU A 137 14.74 -3.38 11.62
N ALA A 138 14.75 -3.43 12.96
CA ALA A 138 14.27 -2.34 13.79
C ALA A 138 15.02 -1.01 13.58
N TRP A 139 16.28 -1.05 13.15
CA TRP A 139 17.04 0.17 12.83
C TRP A 139 16.47 0.85 11.59
N PHE A 140 16.17 0.09 10.54
CA PHE A 140 15.55 0.63 9.32
C PHE A 140 14.14 1.14 9.62
N ASP A 141 13.36 0.40 10.41
CA ASP A 141 12.04 0.85 10.87
C ASP A 141 12.07 2.21 11.53
N ILE A 142 13.01 2.42 12.46
CA ILE A 142 13.07 3.64 13.27
C ILE A 142 13.70 4.78 12.47
N ASN A 143 14.86 4.56 11.87
CA ASN A 143 15.67 5.64 11.30
C ASN A 143 15.29 5.99 9.87
N ILE A 144 14.65 5.07 9.15
CA ILE A 144 14.31 5.25 7.73
C ILE A 144 12.80 5.27 7.55
N TRP A 145 12.14 4.13 7.78
CA TRP A 145 10.76 3.95 7.34
C TRP A 145 9.75 4.72 8.18
N SER A 146 9.98 4.91 9.49
CA SER A 146 9.09 5.77 10.30
C SER A 146 9.15 7.24 9.85
N VAL A 147 10.32 7.72 9.44
CA VAL A 147 10.50 9.10 8.96
C VAL A 147 9.91 9.26 7.57
N VAL A 148 10.15 8.30 6.69
CA VAL A 148 9.72 8.38 5.29
C VAL A 148 8.21 8.11 5.16
N VAL A 149 7.69 7.07 5.81
CA VAL A 149 6.30 6.61 5.62
C VAL A 149 5.37 7.21 6.67
N ASP A 150 5.65 7.00 7.96
CA ASP A 150 4.71 7.40 9.03
C ASP A 150 4.53 8.92 9.05
N ARG A 151 5.62 9.69 8.90
CA ARG A 151 5.53 11.15 8.79
C ARG A 151 4.88 11.62 7.49
N CYS A 152 4.86 10.82 6.43
CA CYS A 152 4.10 11.18 5.23
C CYS A 152 2.59 11.07 5.53
N LEU A 153 2.17 9.93 6.09
CA LEU A 153 0.78 9.64 6.43
C LEU A 153 0.23 10.52 7.56
N GLN A 154 1.06 11.01 8.47
CA GLN A 154 0.66 11.99 9.50
C GLN A 154 0.09 13.29 8.91
N GLY A 155 0.37 13.57 7.63
CA GLY A 155 -0.25 14.68 6.91
C GLY A 155 -1.68 14.42 6.45
N LEU A 156 -2.25 13.24 6.71
CA LEU A 156 -3.65 12.95 6.49
C LEU A 156 -4.41 13.12 7.79
N ARG A 157 -5.41 14.00 7.78
CA ARG A 157 -6.31 14.15 8.93
C ARG A 157 -7.17 12.91 9.03
N GLY A 158 -7.33 12.37 10.24
CA GLY A 158 -8.20 11.21 10.46
C GLY A 158 -7.55 9.85 10.21
N ILE A 159 -6.31 9.80 9.74
CA ILE A 159 -5.56 8.55 9.54
C ILE A 159 -4.50 8.38 10.62
N ASN A 160 -4.42 7.18 11.17
CA ASN A 160 -3.40 6.72 12.09
C ASN A 160 -2.57 5.61 11.44
N MET A 161 -1.26 5.65 11.67
CA MET A 161 -0.38 4.54 11.33
C MET A 161 -0.11 3.71 12.59
N LEU A 162 -0.62 2.49 12.64
CA LEU A 162 -0.23 1.51 13.66
C LEU A 162 1.06 0.81 13.22
N ARG A 163 2.01 0.63 14.14
CA ARG A 163 3.31 0.02 13.86
C ARG A 163 3.54 -1.20 14.73
N LYS A 164 4.20 -2.18 14.11
CA LYS A 164 4.66 -3.47 14.66
C LYS A 164 3.54 -4.40 15.14
N GLU A 165 3.69 -5.68 14.80
CA GLU A 165 2.90 -6.79 15.36
C GLU A 165 1.37 -6.58 15.29
N THR A 166 0.89 -5.79 14.32
CA THR A 166 -0.50 -5.37 14.24
C THR A 166 -1.30 -6.34 13.37
N THR A 167 -2.44 -6.81 13.84
CA THR A 167 -3.31 -7.71 13.07
C THR A 167 -4.31 -6.94 12.23
N SER A 168 -4.50 -7.35 10.97
CA SER A 168 -5.55 -6.77 10.14
C SER A 168 -6.94 -7.18 10.63
N LEU A 169 -7.82 -6.20 10.84
CA LEU A 169 -9.24 -6.37 11.10
C LEU A 169 -9.93 -6.98 9.89
N ALA A 170 -9.66 -6.51 8.67
CA ALA A 170 -10.28 -7.07 7.47
C ALA A 170 -9.93 -8.56 7.29
N GLY A 171 -8.66 -8.91 7.48
CA GLY A 171 -8.20 -10.30 7.47
C GLY A 171 -8.83 -11.14 8.59
N SER A 172 -8.98 -10.55 9.79
CA SER A 172 -9.63 -11.21 10.92
C SER A 172 -11.12 -11.46 10.69
N LEU A 173 -11.86 -10.46 10.21
CA LEU A 173 -13.30 -10.58 9.93
C LEU A 173 -13.55 -11.65 8.87
N ARG A 174 -12.79 -11.64 7.77
CA ARG A 174 -12.87 -12.66 6.72
C ARG A 174 -12.67 -14.07 7.27
N ARG A 175 -11.64 -14.29 8.09
CA ARG A 175 -11.29 -15.61 8.63
C ARG A 175 -12.32 -16.13 9.64
N ASN A 176 -13.05 -15.24 10.29
CA ASN A 176 -14.03 -15.58 11.33
C ASN A 176 -15.48 -15.36 10.89
N ARG A 177 -15.76 -15.09 9.62
CA ARG A 177 -17.12 -14.82 9.10
C ARG A 177 -18.13 -15.95 9.36
N ASP A 178 -17.64 -17.20 9.40
CA ASP A 178 -18.46 -18.40 9.62
C ASP A 178 -18.41 -18.85 11.10
N ARG A 179 -17.74 -18.09 11.99
CA ARG A 179 -17.64 -18.40 13.41
C ARG A 179 -18.95 -18.07 14.11
N THR A 180 -19.55 -19.07 14.75
CA THR A 180 -20.88 -18.96 15.38
C THR A 180 -20.86 -19.22 16.88
N TYR A 181 -19.79 -19.83 17.41
CA TYR A 181 -19.70 -20.20 18.83
C TYR A 181 -18.49 -19.56 19.52
N PRO A 182 -18.65 -19.03 20.76
CA PRO A 182 -17.54 -18.47 21.52
C PRO A 182 -16.41 -19.45 21.81
N THR A 183 -16.72 -20.74 21.88
CA THR A 183 -15.76 -21.84 22.11
C THR A 183 -14.80 -22.07 20.94
N GLN A 184 -15.15 -21.60 19.74
CA GLN A 184 -14.24 -21.62 18.60
C GLN A 184 -13.18 -20.53 18.79
N ARG A 185 -11.91 -20.92 18.79
CA ARG A 185 -10.79 -19.98 18.88
C ARG A 185 -10.84 -19.01 17.69
N GLN A 186 -10.72 -17.72 17.98
CA GLN A 186 -10.67 -16.69 16.93
C GLN A 186 -9.38 -16.83 16.13
N LYS A 187 -9.51 -16.86 14.80
CA LYS A 187 -8.38 -16.88 13.87
C LYS A 187 -7.86 -15.45 13.69
N MET A 188 -6.65 -15.17 14.17
CA MET A 188 -6.07 -13.80 14.12
C MET A 188 -5.40 -13.47 12.78
N GLY A 189 -4.99 -14.48 12.00
CA GLY A 189 -4.20 -14.25 10.80
C GLY A 189 -2.77 -13.78 11.12
N PRO A 190 -1.99 -13.43 10.07
CA PRO A 190 -0.64 -12.93 10.26
C PRO A 190 -0.65 -11.49 10.81
N ARG A 191 0.47 -11.09 11.40
CA ARG A 191 0.70 -9.74 11.90
C ARG A 191 1.52 -8.93 10.92
N TYR A 192 1.33 -7.61 10.91
CA TYR A 192 1.94 -6.68 9.99
C TYR A 192 2.77 -5.62 10.71
N ASP A 193 3.82 -5.13 10.05
CA ASP A 193 4.70 -4.09 10.60
C ASP A 193 4.06 -2.71 10.54
N GLY A 194 3.05 -2.55 9.70
CA GLY A 194 2.30 -1.31 9.62
C GLY A 194 0.90 -1.47 9.06
N LEU A 195 -0.06 -0.74 9.63
CA LEU A 195 -1.41 -0.57 9.09
C LEU A 195 -1.82 0.90 9.17
N ALA A 196 -2.25 1.47 8.04
CA ALA A 196 -2.88 2.79 8.03
C ALA A 196 -4.38 2.62 8.15
N MET A 197 -4.96 3.23 9.17
CA MET A 197 -6.36 3.07 9.53
C MET A 197 -6.99 4.41 9.89
N ASP A 198 -8.32 4.46 9.91
CA ASP A 198 -9.03 5.61 10.45
C ASP A 198 -8.78 5.77 11.97
N ARG A 199 -9.15 6.93 12.53
CA ARG A 199 -8.98 7.20 13.97
C ARG A 199 -9.75 6.26 14.88
N SER A 200 -10.85 5.67 14.42
CA SER A 200 -11.61 4.72 15.21
C SER A 200 -11.03 3.30 15.19
N ASN A 201 -9.97 3.08 14.38
CA ASN A 201 -9.34 1.78 14.15
C ASN A 201 -10.32 0.71 13.63
N ARG A 202 -11.26 1.11 12.78
CA ARG A 202 -12.31 0.25 12.19
C ARG A 202 -12.14 0.04 10.70
N ILE A 203 -11.54 1.00 10.00
CA ILE A 203 -11.36 0.93 8.55
C ILE A 203 -9.87 0.99 8.25
N GLU A 204 -9.42 0.02 7.47
CA GLU A 204 -8.04 -0.12 7.02
C GLU A 204 -7.93 0.44 5.59
N TYR A 205 -6.81 1.08 5.27
CA TYR A 205 -6.58 1.67 3.94
C TYR A 205 -5.23 1.28 3.35
N ALA A 206 -4.26 0.95 4.19
CA ALA A 206 -2.94 0.49 3.75
C ALA A 206 -2.28 -0.47 4.72
N VAL A 207 -1.33 -1.24 4.19
CA VAL A 207 -0.54 -2.22 4.94
C VAL A 207 0.94 -2.17 4.55
N MET A 208 1.82 -2.45 5.52
CA MET A 208 3.26 -2.43 5.35
C MET A 208 3.92 -3.68 5.95
N GLU A 209 4.88 -4.24 5.22
CA GLU A 209 5.83 -5.25 5.70
C GLU A 209 7.27 -4.77 5.50
N THR A 210 8.10 -5.02 6.50
CA THR A 210 9.51 -4.70 6.50
C THR A 210 10.33 -5.96 6.69
N SER A 211 11.54 -5.96 6.12
CA SER A 211 12.51 -7.00 6.34
C SER A 211 13.90 -6.38 6.48
N LYS A 212 14.79 -7.11 7.14
CA LYS A 212 16.17 -6.65 7.39
C LYS A 212 16.92 -6.22 6.13
N ALA A 213 16.86 -7.01 5.05
CA ALA A 213 17.72 -6.81 3.89
C ALA A 213 17.08 -7.29 2.59
N PHE A 214 17.37 -6.56 1.51
CA PHE A 214 17.03 -6.98 0.16
C PHE A 214 18.19 -7.79 -0.44
N HIS A 215 17.91 -9.01 -0.87
CA HIS A 215 18.89 -9.82 -1.60
C HIS A 215 18.63 -9.80 -3.11
N LEU A 216 17.43 -10.22 -3.52
CA LEU A 216 16.98 -10.26 -4.92
C LEU A 216 15.45 -10.44 -4.96
N GLU A 217 14.81 -10.13 -6.09
CA GLU A 217 13.33 -10.15 -6.21
C GLU A 217 12.73 -11.55 -6.06
N GLY A 218 13.45 -12.60 -6.46
CA GLY A 218 13.07 -14.00 -6.25
C GLY A 218 13.41 -14.57 -4.86
N ALA A 219 13.85 -13.75 -3.90
CA ALA A 219 14.23 -14.24 -2.58
C ALA A 219 12.97 -14.66 -1.81
N THR A 220 13.01 -15.79 -1.11
CA THR A 220 11.84 -16.36 -0.42
C THR A 220 11.17 -15.37 0.52
N LYS A 221 11.93 -14.61 1.32
CA LYS A 221 11.37 -13.60 2.23
C LYS A 221 10.65 -12.49 1.47
N TRP A 222 11.25 -11.96 0.41
CA TRP A 222 10.65 -10.91 -0.40
C TRP A 222 9.35 -11.38 -1.07
N LEU A 223 9.36 -12.56 -1.69
CA LEU A 223 8.17 -13.15 -2.31
C LEU A 223 7.06 -13.43 -1.28
N HIS A 224 7.44 -13.91 -0.09
CA HIS A 224 6.49 -14.17 1.00
C HIS A 224 5.84 -12.88 1.52
N ASP A 225 6.64 -11.85 1.81
CA ASP A 225 6.13 -10.56 2.30
C ASP A 225 5.25 -9.88 1.25
N TYR A 226 5.65 -9.94 -0.02
CA TYR A 226 4.84 -9.47 -1.14
C TYR A 226 3.46 -10.15 -1.19
N LEU A 227 3.45 -11.49 -1.15
CA LEU A 227 2.20 -12.27 -1.15
C LEU A 227 1.33 -11.94 0.07
N LYS A 228 1.96 -11.79 1.24
CA LYS A 228 1.29 -11.46 2.50
C LYS A 228 0.65 -10.07 2.46
N VAL A 229 1.35 -9.05 1.97
CA VAL A 229 0.83 -7.68 1.80
C VAL A 229 -0.31 -7.68 0.78
N ALA A 230 -0.12 -8.28 -0.39
CA ALA A 230 -1.14 -8.30 -1.44
C ALA A 230 -2.43 -9.01 -0.99
N LYS A 231 -2.35 -10.11 -0.24
CA LYS A 231 -3.54 -10.75 0.33
C LYS A 231 -4.22 -9.90 1.40
N CYS A 232 -3.45 -9.14 2.19
CA CYS A 232 -4.03 -8.17 3.13
C CYS A 232 -4.77 -7.07 2.38
N LEU A 233 -4.17 -6.51 1.32
CA LEU A 233 -4.81 -5.49 0.49
C LEU A 233 -6.14 -5.99 -0.09
N HIS A 234 -6.18 -7.24 -0.56
CA HIS A 234 -7.41 -7.86 -1.03
C HIS A 234 -8.48 -7.92 0.06
N ASP A 235 -8.11 -8.34 1.28
CA ASP A 235 -9.04 -8.40 2.40
C ASP A 235 -9.54 -6.99 2.79
N ILE A 236 -8.64 -5.99 2.84
CA ILE A 236 -8.97 -4.58 3.10
C ILE A 236 -9.92 -4.02 2.04
N LEU A 237 -9.59 -4.20 0.76
CA LEU A 237 -10.40 -3.70 -0.36
C LEU A 237 -11.80 -4.31 -0.36
N PHE A 238 -11.90 -5.61 -0.07
CA PHE A 238 -13.21 -6.26 0.06
C PHE A 238 -14.03 -5.65 1.21
N LEU A 239 -13.42 -5.36 2.35
CA LEU A 239 -14.13 -4.72 3.45
C LEU A 239 -14.64 -3.33 3.04
N LEU A 240 -13.81 -2.54 2.36
CA LEU A 240 -14.24 -1.25 1.81
C LEU A 240 -15.39 -1.39 0.81
N HIS A 241 -15.38 -2.42 -0.03
CA HIS A 241 -16.52 -2.72 -0.93
C HIS A 241 -17.81 -2.98 -0.16
N CYS A 242 -17.74 -3.66 0.99
CA CYS A 242 -18.90 -3.86 1.87
C CYS A 242 -19.36 -2.54 2.52
N GLU A 243 -18.44 -1.68 2.95
CA GLU A 243 -18.78 -0.37 3.55
C GLU A 243 -19.54 0.52 2.57
N VAL A 244 -19.20 0.47 1.27
CA VAL A 244 -19.93 1.19 0.21
C VAL A 244 -21.11 0.41 -0.37
N ASN A 245 -21.58 -0.65 0.31
CA ASN A 245 -22.69 -1.52 -0.10
C ASN A 245 -22.57 -2.06 -1.53
N HIS A 246 -21.35 -2.28 -2.01
CA HIS A 246 -21.05 -2.73 -3.38
C HIS A 246 -21.62 -1.81 -4.48
N GLU A 247 -21.77 -0.50 -4.22
CA GLU A 247 -22.20 0.46 -5.23
C GLU A 247 -21.19 0.53 -6.38
N ALA A 248 -21.60 0.14 -7.59
CA ALA A 248 -20.71 -0.03 -8.73
C ALA A 248 -19.86 1.22 -9.05
N SER A 249 -20.44 2.43 -8.97
CA SER A 249 -19.73 3.70 -9.16
C SER A 249 -18.55 3.86 -8.21
N LEU A 250 -18.76 3.55 -6.92
CA LEU A 250 -17.76 3.73 -5.87
C LEU A 250 -16.69 2.63 -5.92
N LEU A 251 -17.05 1.39 -6.26
CA LEU A 251 -16.10 0.28 -6.40
C LEU A 251 -14.98 0.58 -7.40
N GLU A 252 -15.30 1.29 -8.48
CA GLU A 252 -14.33 1.64 -9.52
C GLU A 252 -13.34 2.72 -9.08
N GLU A 253 -13.68 3.49 -8.06
CA GLU A 253 -12.84 4.56 -7.50
C GLU A 253 -11.97 4.07 -6.34
N LEU A 254 -12.40 3.02 -5.62
CA LEU A 254 -11.69 2.49 -4.46
C LEU A 254 -10.33 1.87 -4.82
N GLN A 255 -9.32 2.25 -4.04
CA GLN A 255 -7.96 1.70 -4.13
C GLN A 255 -7.34 1.55 -2.76
N VAL A 256 -6.52 0.53 -2.55
CA VAL A 256 -5.75 0.36 -1.31
C VAL A 256 -4.27 0.33 -1.62
N ALA A 257 -3.45 0.76 -0.68
CA ALA A 257 -2.01 0.91 -0.88
C ALA A 257 -1.22 -0.05 0.01
N GLY A 258 -0.20 -0.70 -0.55
CA GLY A 258 0.71 -1.56 0.20
C GLY A 258 2.14 -1.07 0.10
N LEU A 259 2.97 -1.43 1.08
CA LEU A 259 4.39 -1.16 1.06
C LEU A 259 5.17 -2.39 1.51
N VAL A 260 6.14 -2.81 0.72
CA VAL A 260 7.12 -3.85 1.10
C VAL A 260 8.49 -3.21 1.11
N SER A 261 9.18 -3.25 2.25
CA SER A 261 10.54 -2.76 2.39
C SER A 261 11.51 -3.84 2.86
N ALA A 262 12.77 -3.68 2.46
CA ALA A 262 13.86 -4.58 2.78
C ALA A 262 15.17 -3.80 2.89
N GLY A 263 15.65 -3.55 4.11
CA GLY A 263 16.75 -2.62 4.34
C GLY A 263 16.38 -1.20 3.86
N LEU A 264 17.15 -0.66 2.91
CA LEU A 264 16.91 0.65 2.28
C LEU A 264 16.01 0.59 1.04
N ASP A 265 15.65 -0.60 0.58
CA ASP A 265 14.77 -0.80 -0.57
C ASP A 265 13.30 -0.81 -0.18
N CYS A 266 12.46 -0.27 -1.04
CA CYS A 266 11.01 -0.24 -0.89
C CYS A 266 10.30 -0.37 -2.23
N GLN A 267 9.16 -1.05 -2.22
CA GLN A 267 8.23 -1.12 -3.33
C GLN A 267 6.82 -0.80 -2.86
N VAL A 268 6.19 0.17 -3.54
CA VAL A 268 4.78 0.52 -3.35
C VAL A 268 3.92 -0.38 -4.21
N LEU A 269 2.87 -0.92 -3.60
CA LEU A 269 1.82 -1.71 -4.22
C LEU A 269 0.52 -0.92 -4.19
N ARG A 270 -0.33 -1.14 -5.18
CA ARG A 270 -1.71 -0.66 -5.17
C ARG A 270 -2.64 -1.75 -5.66
N MET A 271 -3.78 -1.91 -5.00
CA MET A 271 -4.82 -2.83 -5.42
C MET A 271 -6.12 -2.07 -5.66
N SER A 272 -6.82 -2.42 -6.72
CA SER A 272 -8.12 -1.85 -7.08
C SER A 272 -9.06 -2.94 -7.57
N TYR A 273 -10.34 -2.59 -7.68
CA TYR A 273 -11.33 -3.45 -8.28
C TYR A 273 -11.07 -3.63 -9.79
N GLY A 274 -11.13 -4.88 -10.27
CA GLY A 274 -11.08 -5.19 -11.69
C GLY A 274 -12.48 -5.33 -12.29
N GLY A 275 -13.30 -6.15 -11.64
CA GLY A 275 -14.63 -6.52 -12.11
C GLY A 275 -15.03 -7.87 -11.52
N GLY A 276 -16.31 -8.06 -11.28
CA GLY A 276 -16.83 -9.28 -10.65
C GLY A 276 -16.16 -9.60 -9.31
N TYR A 277 -15.39 -10.68 -9.28
CA TYR A 277 -14.63 -11.10 -8.09
C TYR A 277 -13.13 -10.84 -8.22
N VAL A 278 -12.69 -10.17 -9.28
CA VAL A 278 -11.27 -9.95 -9.59
C VAL A 278 -10.77 -8.63 -9.00
N CYS A 279 -9.62 -8.71 -8.34
CA CYS A 279 -8.82 -7.54 -7.95
C CYS A 279 -7.59 -7.41 -8.86
N ILE A 280 -7.17 -6.19 -9.11
CA ILE A 280 -5.98 -5.90 -9.91
C ILE A 280 -4.89 -5.33 -9.01
N LEU A 281 -3.75 -5.98 -8.99
CA LEU A 281 -2.55 -5.54 -8.28
C LEU A 281 -1.58 -4.90 -9.28
N SER A 282 -1.20 -3.66 -8.99
CA SER A 282 -0.17 -2.93 -9.73
C SER A 282 0.95 -2.57 -8.76
N ARG A 283 2.20 -2.82 -9.18
CA ARG A 283 3.39 -2.49 -8.38
C ARG A 283 4.21 -1.40 -9.04
N GLU A 284 4.66 -0.43 -8.26
CA GLU A 284 5.62 0.56 -8.73
C GLU A 284 7.01 -0.06 -8.86
N LYS A 285 7.92 0.63 -9.55
CA LYS A 285 9.32 0.23 -9.60
C LYS A 285 9.93 0.31 -8.20
N ARG A 286 10.68 -0.71 -7.78
CA ARG A 286 11.47 -0.69 -6.54
C ARG A 286 12.37 0.56 -6.49
N ARG A 287 12.35 1.25 -5.35
CA ARG A 287 13.15 2.43 -5.05
C ARG A 287 14.02 2.15 -3.84
N THR A 288 15.10 2.91 -3.70
CA THR A 288 16.05 2.74 -2.61
C THR A 288 16.40 4.11 -2.01
N ILE A 289 16.63 4.15 -0.70
CA ILE A 289 17.33 5.28 -0.08
C ILE A 289 18.78 5.19 -0.53
N PRO A 290 19.30 6.17 -1.29
CA PRO A 290 20.66 6.12 -1.76
C PRO A 290 21.63 6.24 -0.59
N ALA A 291 22.69 5.44 -0.58
CA ALA A 291 23.76 5.54 0.41
C ALA A 291 24.61 6.82 0.28
N THR A 292 24.52 7.53 -0.85
CA THR A 292 25.28 8.76 -1.12
C THR A 292 24.38 9.87 -1.65
N LEU A 293 24.66 11.11 -1.26
CA LEU A 293 23.89 12.29 -1.67
C LEU A 293 23.95 12.56 -3.18
N SER A 294 25.04 12.18 -3.86
CA SER A 294 25.18 12.25 -5.32
C SER A 294 24.08 11.55 -6.11
N LYS A 295 23.30 10.68 -5.45
CA LYS A 295 22.14 9.98 -6.01
C LYS A 295 20.83 10.51 -5.44
N SER A 296 20.75 11.74 -4.93
CA SER A 296 19.55 12.30 -4.30
C SER A 296 18.33 12.32 -5.22
N GLY A 297 18.51 12.41 -6.55
CA GLY A 297 17.41 12.20 -7.50
C GLY A 297 16.74 10.82 -7.41
N GLN A 298 17.41 9.79 -6.86
CA GLN A 298 16.80 8.50 -6.52
C GLN A 298 15.93 8.58 -5.27
N LEU A 299 16.40 9.30 -4.24
CA LEU A 299 15.62 9.59 -3.03
C LEU A 299 14.35 10.36 -3.40
N LEU A 300 14.44 11.38 -4.25
CA LEU A 300 13.27 12.14 -4.71
C LEU A 300 12.23 11.26 -5.41
N LYS A 301 12.68 10.31 -6.24
CA LYS A 301 11.79 9.32 -6.87
C LYS A 301 11.13 8.41 -5.84
N LEU A 302 11.84 8.05 -4.77
CA LEU A 302 11.28 7.30 -3.65
C LEU A 302 10.23 8.12 -2.90
N LEU A 303 10.54 9.37 -2.51
CA LEU A 303 9.60 10.25 -1.82
C LEU A 303 8.35 10.50 -2.67
N PHE A 304 8.50 10.67 -3.98
CA PHE A 304 7.34 10.78 -4.87
C PHE A 304 6.47 9.51 -4.89
N SER A 305 7.08 8.31 -4.89
CA SER A 305 6.34 7.04 -4.75
C SER A 305 5.61 6.94 -3.41
N ILE A 306 6.23 7.37 -2.31
CA ILE A 306 5.60 7.37 -0.97
C ILE A 306 4.48 8.42 -0.87
N TRP A 307 4.65 9.58 -1.49
CA TRP A 307 3.58 10.57 -1.61
C TRP A 307 2.38 10.02 -2.38
N ARG A 308 2.60 9.26 -3.47
CA ARG A 308 1.50 8.56 -4.17
C ARG A 308 0.83 7.51 -3.32
N PHE A 309 1.59 6.77 -2.52
CA PHE A 309 1.04 5.85 -1.52
C PHE A 309 0.11 6.61 -0.55
N LYS A 310 0.53 7.77 -0.03
CA LYS A 310 -0.32 8.65 0.79
C LYS A 310 -1.57 9.11 0.05
N THR A 311 -1.47 9.55 -1.22
CA THR A 311 -2.65 10.06 -1.94
C THR A 311 -3.69 8.99 -2.25
N ILE A 312 -3.28 7.73 -2.42
CA ILE A 312 -4.22 6.59 -2.50
C ILE A 312 -4.99 6.42 -1.19
N VAL A 313 -4.29 6.49 -0.05
CA VAL A 313 -4.93 6.42 1.27
C VAL A 313 -5.90 7.58 1.48
N ASP A 314 -5.49 8.80 1.11
CA ASP A 314 -6.32 10.00 1.21
C ASP A 314 -7.59 9.90 0.35
N SER A 315 -7.48 9.45 -0.91
CA SER A 315 -8.65 9.31 -1.79
C SER A 315 -9.70 8.34 -1.26
N CYS A 316 -9.30 7.37 -0.43
CA CYS A 316 -10.23 6.42 0.19
C CYS A 316 -10.71 6.85 1.58
N GLY A 317 -9.97 7.71 2.28
CA GLY A 317 -10.32 8.20 3.62
C GLY A 317 -11.21 9.45 3.63
N ARG A 318 -11.37 10.13 2.49
CA ARG A 318 -12.16 11.36 2.37
C ARG A 318 -13.65 11.08 2.24
N ASP A 319 -14.28 10.54 3.28
CA ASP A 319 -15.75 10.61 3.38
C ASP A 319 -16.32 10.41 4.79
N ASP A 320 -15.60 10.80 5.83
CA ASP A 320 -16.17 10.78 7.18
C ASP A 320 -15.81 12.04 7.97
N THR A 321 -16.71 13.02 7.96
CA THR A 321 -16.77 13.96 9.08
C THR A 321 -17.23 13.20 10.33
N GLU A 322 -16.90 13.71 11.52
CA GLU A 322 -17.37 13.13 12.80
C GLU A 322 -18.91 13.04 12.86
N GLN A 323 -19.62 13.89 12.11
CA GLN A 323 -21.07 13.84 11.91
C GLN A 323 -21.52 12.68 11.01
N ASP A 324 -20.78 12.37 9.94
CA ASP A 324 -21.07 11.24 9.04
C ASP A 324 -20.85 9.90 9.75
N SER A 325 -19.78 9.80 10.55
CA SER A 325 -19.50 8.61 11.37
C SER A 325 -20.59 8.36 12.41
N HIS A 326 -21.13 9.41 13.05
CA HIS A 326 -22.22 9.30 14.02
C HIS A 326 -23.56 8.94 13.35
N ALA A 327 -23.84 9.49 12.16
CA ALA A 327 -25.03 9.15 11.38
C ALA A 327 -25.02 7.67 10.95
N ARG A 328 -23.87 7.16 10.48
CA ARG A 328 -23.69 5.73 10.13
C ARG A 328 -23.85 4.81 11.34
N LEU A 329 -23.34 5.20 12.50
CA LEU A 329 -23.46 4.44 13.76
C LEU A 329 -24.92 4.25 14.22
N MET A 330 -25.78 5.21 13.88
CA MET A 330 -27.21 5.19 14.20
C MET A 330 -28.06 4.53 13.11
N SER A 331 -27.49 4.21 11.94
CA SER A 331 -28.21 3.64 10.79
C SER A 331 -27.79 2.24 10.39
N SER A 332 -26.66 1.69 10.86
CA SER A 332 -26.19 0.37 10.41
C SER A 332 -27.11 -0.78 10.85
N PRO A 333 -27.70 -1.54 9.91
CA PRO A 333 -28.12 -2.91 10.16
C PRO A 333 -26.88 -3.78 10.42
N SER A 334 -27.03 -4.91 11.09
CA SER A 334 -25.96 -5.87 11.31
C SER A 334 -25.17 -6.15 10.02
N LEU A 335 -23.88 -5.80 9.98
CA LEU A 335 -22.98 -6.16 8.88
C LEU A 335 -22.98 -7.68 8.73
N SER A 336 -23.64 -8.21 7.70
CA SER A 336 -23.46 -9.59 7.29
C SER A 336 -22.29 -9.64 6.32
N TYR A 337 -21.19 -10.27 6.71
CA TYR A 337 -20.02 -10.46 5.86
C TYR A 337 -20.41 -11.38 4.68
N PRO A 338 -20.44 -10.91 3.42
CA PRO A 338 -20.68 -11.81 2.29
C PRO A 338 -19.51 -12.79 2.17
N LYS A 339 -19.77 -14.02 1.72
CA LYS A 339 -18.72 -15.04 1.58
C LYS A 339 -17.66 -14.57 0.57
N ILE A 340 -16.46 -14.25 1.04
CA ILE A 340 -15.26 -14.16 0.19
C ILE A 340 -14.96 -15.57 -0.33
N LEU A 341 -15.29 -15.81 -1.59
CA LEU A 341 -15.08 -17.07 -2.28
C LEU A 341 -13.59 -17.21 -2.61
N ARG A 342 -12.88 -18.08 -1.88
CA ARG A 342 -11.61 -18.63 -2.34
C ARG A 342 -11.89 -19.78 -3.30
N ALA A 343 -11.11 -19.89 -4.36
CA ALA A 343 -11.15 -21.06 -5.23
C ALA A 343 -10.47 -22.30 -4.59
N PHE A 344 -9.53 -22.07 -3.67
CA PHE A 344 -8.70 -23.11 -3.08
C PHE A 344 -8.52 -22.86 -1.57
N ASP A 345 -9.44 -23.37 -0.75
CA ASP A 345 -9.18 -23.49 0.68
C ASP A 345 -8.25 -24.69 0.91
N THR A 346 -6.96 -24.48 0.72
CA THR A 346 -5.90 -25.36 1.23
C THR A 346 -5.09 -24.61 2.28
N GLU A 347 -5.74 -24.22 3.39
CA GLU A 347 -4.98 -24.03 4.62
C GLU A 347 -4.72 -25.44 5.19
N THR A 348 -3.64 -26.08 4.73
CA THR A 348 -3.03 -27.15 5.51
C THR A 348 -2.52 -26.50 6.79
N GLU A 349 -3.23 -26.83 7.87
CA GLU A 349 -2.88 -26.52 9.25
C GLU A 349 -1.47 -27.09 9.52
N GLY A 350 -0.49 -26.19 9.62
CA GLY A 350 0.77 -26.49 10.25
C GLY A 350 0.64 -26.17 11.73
N GLU A 351 0.74 -27.22 12.55
CA GLU A 351 0.85 -27.19 14.02
C GLU A 351 1.92 -26.22 14.54
#